data_AF-A0A837G381-F1
#
_entry.id   AF-A0A837G381-F1
#
_cell.length_a   1.000
_cell.length_b   1.000
_cell.length_c   1.000
_cell.angle_alpha   90.00
_cell.angle_beta   90.00
_cell.angle_gamma   90.00
#
_symmetry.space_group_name_H-M   'P 1'
#
loop_
_entity.id
_entity.type
_entity.pdbx_description
1 polymer ?
#
loop_
_entity_poly.entity_id
_entity_poly.type
_entity_poly.pdbx_seq_one_letter_code
_entity_poly.pdbx_strand_id
1 'polypeptide(L)'
;MKSTILITAVFGAASLSGCQAVTSSSVDSLPPVCRDYAADQIVAVLGESPELAGEWYGDWAYFLNQFTEQNPQIRIVSGADAAAFNLAPYTLILTRQSKGEYRLKEVLDPPYYDYAVARLRGDDIKGILRHFELEPVTPSQVDIVCKNRVKQ
;
A
#
# COMPACT_ATOMS: atom_id res chain seq x y z
N MET A 1 5.71 28.88 -72.51
CA MET A 1 5.83 29.33 -71.10
C MET A 1 4.68 28.73 -70.31
N LYS A 2 5.00 27.96 -69.24
CA LYS A 2 4.20 27.65 -68.03
C LYS A 2 2.77 27.12 -68.20
N SER A 3 2.27 26.12 -67.49
CA SER A 3 2.83 25.15 -66.54
C SER A 3 1.71 24.11 -66.33
N THR A 4 2.05 22.84 -66.50
CA THR A 4 1.21 21.68 -66.18
C THR A 4 1.00 21.59 -64.67
N ILE A 5 -0.24 21.57 -64.19
CA ILE A 5 -0.57 21.26 -62.80
C ILE A 5 -1.03 19.80 -62.76
N LEU A 6 -0.16 18.92 -62.26
CA LEU A 6 -0.44 17.52 -61.97
C LEU A 6 -1.30 17.41 -60.70
N ILE A 7 -2.37 16.64 -60.80
CA ILE A 7 -3.13 16.11 -59.66
C ILE A 7 -2.27 15.01 -59.02
N THR A 8 -1.80 15.23 -57.80
CA THR A 8 -1.12 14.19 -57.02
C THR A 8 -2.04 13.75 -55.89
N ALA A 9 -2.70 12.61 -56.09
CA ALA A 9 -3.25 11.81 -55.01
C ALA A 9 -2.09 11.19 -54.24
N VAL A 10 -1.94 11.52 -52.96
CA VAL A 10 -1.02 10.83 -52.05
C VAL A 10 -1.86 9.89 -51.20
N PHE A 11 -1.81 8.59 -51.55
CA PHE A 11 -2.08 7.50 -50.63
C PHE A 11 -0.94 7.48 -49.60
N GLY A 12 -1.21 7.99 -48.40
CA GLY A 12 -0.38 7.78 -47.22
C GLY A 12 -0.99 6.69 -46.35
N ALA A 13 -0.53 5.46 -46.50
CA ALA A 13 -0.76 4.38 -45.57
C ALA A 13 0.31 4.40 -44.46
N ALA A 14 -0.09 3.93 -43.28
CA ALA A 14 0.72 3.73 -42.06
C ALA A 14 1.20 5.02 -41.38
N SER A 15 0.98 5.25 -40.09
CA SER A 15 0.65 4.34 -39.01
C SER A 15 -0.13 5.14 -37.98
N LEU A 16 -1.16 4.52 -37.43
CA LEU A 16 -1.74 4.93 -36.16
C LEU A 16 -0.62 4.82 -35.12
N SER A 17 0.17 5.88 -34.94
CA SER A 17 0.78 6.16 -33.64
C SER A 17 -0.38 6.51 -32.73
N GLY A 18 -1.10 5.47 -32.32
CA GLY A 18 -1.85 5.48 -31.10
C GLY A 18 -0.85 5.82 -30.01
N CYS A 19 -0.78 7.11 -29.67
CA CYS A 19 -0.85 7.42 -28.26
C CYS A 19 -2.15 6.76 -27.80
N GLN A 20 -2.04 5.50 -27.38
CA GLN A 20 -2.96 4.98 -26.41
C GLN A 20 -2.77 5.93 -25.23
N ALA A 21 -3.63 6.95 -25.19
CA ALA A 21 -3.99 7.55 -23.94
C ALA A 21 -4.41 6.36 -23.09
N VAL A 22 -3.49 5.91 -22.22
CA VAL A 22 -3.83 4.99 -21.16
C VAL A 22 -4.95 5.73 -20.47
N THR A 23 -6.18 5.27 -20.67
CA THR A 23 -7.33 5.83 -20.00
C THR A 23 -7.04 5.64 -18.52
N SER A 24 -6.57 6.70 -17.87
CA SER A 24 -6.27 6.78 -16.44
C SER A 24 -7.58 6.82 -15.64
N SER A 25 -8.56 6.06 -16.09
CA SER A 25 -9.89 5.93 -15.50
C SER A 25 -9.86 4.74 -14.56
N SER A 26 -9.19 4.90 -13.41
CA SER A 26 -9.43 4.10 -12.19
C SER A 26 -8.52 4.46 -11.00
N VAL A 27 -7.49 5.30 -11.15
CA VAL A 27 -6.56 5.58 -10.04
C VAL A 27 -7.11 6.60 -9.03
N ASP A 28 -8.03 7.47 -9.44
CA ASP A 28 -8.58 8.53 -8.57
C ASP A 28 -9.73 8.07 -7.65
N SER A 29 -10.24 6.84 -7.81
CA SER A 29 -11.30 6.26 -6.93
C SER A 29 -10.78 5.24 -5.92
N LEU A 30 -9.50 4.85 -6.01
CA LEU A 30 -8.89 3.91 -5.08
C LEU A 30 -8.47 4.65 -3.80
N PRO A 31 -8.74 4.10 -2.61
CA PRO A 31 -8.17 4.61 -1.36
C PRO A 31 -6.65 4.81 -1.53
N PRO A 32 -6.04 5.90 -1.02
CA PRO A 32 -4.61 6.17 -1.19
C PRO A 32 -3.70 4.98 -0.85
N VAL A 33 -4.09 4.18 0.14
CA VAL A 33 -3.42 2.91 0.49
C VAL A 33 -3.34 1.91 -0.66
N CYS A 34 -4.38 1.80 -1.49
CA CYS A 34 -4.40 0.85 -2.60
C CYS A 34 -3.52 1.31 -3.77
N ARG A 35 -3.41 2.63 -4.00
CA ARG A 35 -2.46 3.16 -4.99
C ARG A 35 -1.03 2.89 -4.55
N ASP A 36 -0.71 3.19 -3.30
CA ASP A 36 0.65 3.03 -2.76
C ASP A 36 1.01 1.51 -2.68
N TYR A 37 0.06 0.66 -2.29
CA TYR A 37 0.20 -0.80 -2.34
C TYR A 37 0.42 -1.34 -3.76
N ALA A 38 -0.32 -0.84 -4.75
CA ALA A 38 -0.15 -1.23 -6.16
C ALA A 38 1.18 -0.73 -6.75
N ALA A 39 1.76 0.33 -6.18
CA ALA A 39 3.11 0.78 -6.48
C ALA A 39 4.20 -0.01 -5.73
N ASP A 40 3.84 -1.12 -5.09
CA ASP A 40 4.72 -1.97 -4.28
C ASP A 40 5.40 -1.21 -3.11
N GLN A 41 4.77 -0.14 -2.62
CA GLN A 41 5.22 0.53 -1.40
C GLN A 41 4.79 -0.25 -0.16
N ILE A 42 5.54 -0.09 0.92
CA ILE A 42 5.09 -0.59 2.23
C ILE A 42 3.99 0.33 2.72
N VAL A 43 2.83 -0.26 3.01
CA VAL A 43 1.69 0.46 3.56
C VAL A 43 1.32 -0.12 4.91
N ALA A 44 0.75 0.74 5.76
CA ALA A 44 0.22 0.32 7.04
C ALA A 44 -1.27 0.67 7.17
N VAL A 45 -2.05 -0.27 7.71
CA VAL A 45 -3.49 -0.06 7.97
C VAL A 45 -3.75 -0.30 9.44
N LEU A 46 -4.27 0.72 10.11
CA LEU A 46 -4.57 0.70 11.53
C LEU A 46 -6.04 0.32 11.75
N GLY A 47 -6.30 -0.62 12.64
CA GLY A 47 -7.63 -0.88 13.17
C GLY A 47 -8.09 0.26 14.08
N GLU A 48 -9.36 0.25 14.45
CA GLU A 48 -9.86 1.25 15.39
C GLU A 48 -9.17 1.15 16.75
N SER A 49 -9.10 2.28 17.45
CA SER A 49 -8.63 2.32 18.81
C SER A 49 -9.66 3.02 19.66
N PRO A 50 -10.48 2.28 20.43
CA PRO A 50 -11.44 2.92 21.33
C PRO A 50 -10.70 3.75 22.39
N GLU A 51 -11.08 5.02 22.53
CA GLU A 51 -10.46 5.99 23.46
C GLU A 51 -10.52 5.57 24.94
N LEU A 52 -11.35 4.58 25.28
CA LEU A 52 -11.68 4.18 26.65
C LEU A 52 -10.81 3.04 27.24
N ALA A 53 -9.76 2.57 26.55
CA ALA A 53 -9.04 1.35 26.98
C ALA A 53 -7.89 1.55 27.99
N GLY A 54 -7.77 2.73 28.62
CA GLY A 54 -6.80 2.95 29.72
C GLY A 54 -5.33 2.95 29.30
N GLU A 55 -4.42 2.71 30.26
CA GLU A 55 -2.95 2.82 30.12
C GLU A 55 -2.37 2.03 28.93
N TRP A 56 -3.00 0.92 28.56
CA TRP A 56 -2.63 0.08 27.42
C TRP A 56 -2.70 0.79 26.07
N TYR A 57 -3.65 1.72 25.91
CA TYR A 57 -3.71 2.56 24.72
C TYR A 57 -2.55 3.57 24.67
N GLY A 58 -2.13 4.08 25.84
CA GLY A 58 -1.03 5.04 25.94
C GLY A 58 0.28 4.47 25.42
N ASP A 59 0.64 3.26 25.87
CA ASP A 59 1.86 2.58 25.43
C ASP A 59 1.81 2.22 23.94
N TRP A 60 0.70 1.64 23.48
CA TRP A 60 0.52 1.32 22.07
C TRP A 60 0.63 2.55 21.16
N ALA A 61 -0.04 3.65 21.54
CA ALA A 61 0.02 4.92 20.80
C ALA A 61 1.43 5.51 20.81
N TYR A 62 2.14 5.44 21.94
CA TYR A 62 3.53 5.88 22.04
C TYR A 62 4.43 5.12 21.06
N PHE A 63 4.36 3.80 21.02
CA PHE A 63 5.19 2.99 20.12
C PHE A 63 4.80 3.16 18.65
N LEU A 64 3.51 3.31 18.35
CA LEU A 64 3.05 3.61 16.99
C LEU A 64 3.55 4.98 16.50
N ASN A 65 3.58 5.98 17.38
CA ASN A 65 4.12 7.30 17.06
C ASN A 65 5.63 7.21 16.78
N GLN A 66 6.38 6.53 17.63
CA GLN A 66 7.81 6.29 17.42
C GLN A 66 8.09 5.55 16.10
N PHE A 67 7.29 4.53 15.80
CA PHE A 67 7.37 3.81 14.53
C PHE A 67 7.14 4.74 13.32
N THR A 68 6.14 5.62 13.41
CA THR A 68 5.81 6.58 12.35
C THR A 68 6.94 7.61 12.13
N GLU A 69 7.52 8.12 13.22
CA GLU A 69 8.67 9.04 13.18
C GLU A 69 9.89 8.41 12.51
N GLN A 70 10.16 7.13 12.79
CA GLN A 70 11.29 6.40 12.22
C GLN A 70 11.05 5.96 10.77
N ASN A 71 9.80 5.89 10.34
CA ASN A 71 9.41 5.40 9.02
C ASN A 71 8.46 6.38 8.30
N PRO A 72 8.88 7.65 8.06
CA PRO A 72 8.02 8.69 7.53
C PRO A 72 7.51 8.41 6.10
N GLN A 73 8.15 7.49 5.39
CA GLN A 73 7.76 7.02 4.06
C GLN A 73 6.64 5.96 4.09
N ILE A 74 6.37 5.33 5.23
CA ILE A 74 5.29 4.36 5.37
C ILE A 74 4.01 5.14 5.66
N ARG A 75 3.11 5.18 4.69
CA ARG A 75 1.79 5.76 4.89
C ARG A 75 0.99 4.85 5.82
N ILE A 76 0.56 5.40 6.96
CA ILE A 76 -0.40 4.77 7.85
C ILE A 76 -1.79 5.31 7.55
N VAL A 77 -2.73 4.41 7.26
CA VAL A 77 -4.14 4.76 7.07
C VAL A 77 -4.93 4.34 8.30
N SER A 78 -5.70 5.27 8.87
CA SER A 78 -6.47 5.03 10.09
C SER A 78 -7.73 4.19 9.84
N GLY A 79 -8.23 3.55 10.90
CA GLY A 79 -9.45 2.73 10.91
C GLY A 79 -10.67 3.39 10.25
N ALA A 80 -10.81 4.72 10.41
CA ALA A 80 -11.93 5.48 9.85
C ALA A 80 -11.93 5.53 8.31
N ASP A 81 -10.75 5.60 7.70
CA ASP A 81 -10.57 5.48 6.24
C ASP A 81 -10.44 4.01 5.80
N ALA A 82 -10.28 3.11 6.76
CA ALA A 82 -10.08 1.68 6.58
C ALA A 82 -11.33 0.84 6.86
N ALA A 83 -12.54 1.43 6.86
CA ALA A 83 -13.81 0.69 6.98
C ALA A 83 -13.93 -0.47 5.97
N ALA A 84 -13.23 -0.38 4.82
CA ALA A 84 -13.15 -1.44 3.84
C ALA A 84 -12.32 -2.67 4.27
N PHE A 85 -11.45 -2.54 5.28
CA PHE A 85 -10.53 -3.59 5.75
C PHE A 85 -11.04 -4.36 6.97
N ASN A 86 -12.10 -3.90 7.65
CA ASN A 86 -12.71 -4.56 8.82
C ASN A 86 -11.68 -5.14 9.81
N LEU A 87 -10.86 -4.27 10.39
CA LEU A 87 -9.79 -4.67 11.29
C LEU A 87 -10.26 -4.67 12.75
N ALA A 88 -9.79 -5.67 13.51
CA ALA A 88 -9.99 -5.68 14.95
C ALA A 88 -9.32 -4.47 15.61
N PRO A 89 -9.79 -4.02 16.78
CA PRO A 89 -9.13 -2.96 17.52
C PRO A 89 -7.65 -3.27 17.81
N TYR A 90 -6.83 -2.22 17.98
CA TYR A 90 -5.39 -2.34 18.29
C TYR A 90 -4.60 -3.23 17.32
N THR A 91 -5.06 -3.32 16.07
CA THR A 91 -4.38 -4.07 15.02
C THR A 91 -3.62 -3.11 14.10
N LEU A 92 -2.36 -3.40 13.83
CA LEU A 92 -1.64 -2.80 12.70
C LEU A 92 -1.37 -3.88 11.65
N ILE A 93 -1.82 -3.63 10.43
CA ILE A 93 -1.36 -4.39 9.27
C ILE A 93 -0.18 -3.66 8.67
N LEU A 94 0.90 -4.40 8.38
CA LEU A 94 2.00 -3.95 7.53
C LEU A 94 2.07 -4.87 6.32
N THR A 95 2.10 -4.31 5.12
CA THR A 95 2.08 -5.12 3.91
C THR A 95 2.83 -4.45 2.77
N ARG A 96 3.29 -5.30 1.85
CA ARG A 96 3.87 -4.90 0.56
C ARG A 96 3.51 -5.94 -0.47
N GLN A 97 3.04 -5.51 -1.64
CA GLN A 97 2.44 -6.40 -2.64
C GLN A 97 3.34 -7.57 -3.03
N SER A 98 4.63 -7.34 -3.21
CA SER A 98 5.61 -8.36 -3.57
C SER A 98 6.11 -9.24 -2.42
N LYS A 99 5.80 -8.90 -1.16
CA LYS A 99 6.36 -9.56 0.04
C LYS A 99 5.33 -10.15 0.99
N GLY A 100 4.05 -9.78 0.86
CA GLY A 100 2.96 -10.28 1.67
C GLY A 100 2.58 -9.34 2.81
N GLU A 101 1.79 -9.87 3.75
CA GLU A 101 1.12 -9.13 4.81
C GLU A 101 1.49 -9.69 6.18
N TYR A 102 1.73 -8.80 7.13
CA TYR A 102 1.88 -9.10 8.55
C TYR A 102 0.79 -8.38 9.34
N ARG A 103 0.21 -9.07 10.32
CA ARG A 103 -0.79 -8.51 11.22
C ARG A 103 -0.25 -8.52 12.64
N LEU A 104 -0.10 -7.33 13.20
CA LEU A 104 0.37 -7.06 14.54
C LEU A 104 -0.85 -6.73 15.41
N LYS A 105 -1.17 -7.57 16.39
CA LYS A 105 -2.29 -7.36 17.32
C LYS A 105 -1.75 -6.98 18.70
N GLU A 106 -2.37 -6.01 19.36
CA GLU A 106 -2.10 -5.68 20.77
C GLU A 106 -0.60 -5.43 21.05
N VAL A 107 0.13 -4.90 20.07
CA VAL A 107 1.59 -4.86 20.15
C VAL A 107 2.06 -3.67 20.95
N LEU A 108 2.51 -3.93 22.18
CA LEU A 108 3.23 -2.95 23.02
C LEU A 108 4.73 -2.95 22.78
N ASP A 109 5.23 -3.73 21.82
CA ASP A 109 6.65 -4.02 21.69
C ASP A 109 7.22 -3.51 20.35
N PRO A 110 8.06 -2.45 20.36
CA PRO A 110 8.75 -1.91 19.19
C PRO A 110 9.42 -2.93 18.25
N PRO A 111 10.07 -3.99 18.77
CA PRO A 111 10.82 -4.92 17.91
C PRO A 111 9.97 -5.63 16.84
N TYR A 112 8.67 -5.82 17.08
CA TYR A 112 7.80 -6.44 16.08
C TYR A 112 7.56 -5.54 14.86
N TYR A 113 7.46 -4.23 15.05
CA TYR A 113 7.33 -3.28 13.94
C TYR A 113 8.60 -3.26 13.08
N ASP A 114 9.75 -3.20 13.74
CA ASP A 114 11.07 -3.21 13.08
C ASP A 114 11.29 -4.50 12.29
N TYR A 115 10.93 -5.65 12.89
CA TYR A 115 11.03 -6.95 12.24
C TYR A 115 10.15 -7.02 10.99
N ALA A 116 8.87 -6.62 11.10
CA ALA A 116 7.94 -6.62 9.97
C ALA A 116 8.45 -5.75 8.82
N VAL A 117 8.90 -4.53 9.12
CA VAL A 117 9.44 -3.61 8.10
C VAL A 117 10.69 -4.16 7.45
N ALA A 118 11.64 -4.72 8.22
CA ALA A 118 12.85 -5.30 7.66
C ALA A 118 12.52 -6.47 6.70
N ARG A 119 11.56 -7.34 7.07
CA ARG A 119 11.07 -8.42 6.18
C ARG A 119 10.44 -7.88 4.89
N LEU A 120 9.62 -6.83 4.98
CA LEU A 120 8.96 -6.23 3.82
C LEU A 120 9.91 -5.41 2.92
N ARG A 121 10.98 -4.83 3.49
CA ARG A 121 12.04 -4.20 2.69
C ARG A 121 12.95 -5.23 2.01
N GLY A 122 13.10 -6.40 2.64
CA GLY A 122 14.12 -7.37 2.27
C GLY A 122 15.49 -7.03 2.87
N ASP A 123 15.49 -6.30 3.98
CA ASP A 123 16.70 -5.94 4.72
C ASP A 123 17.20 -7.14 5.54
N ASP A 124 18.48 -7.10 5.92
CA ASP A 124 19.04 -8.07 6.85
C ASP A 124 18.39 -7.93 8.24
N ILE A 125 17.84 -9.04 8.74
CA ILE A 125 17.28 -9.10 10.09
C ILE A 125 18.42 -9.12 11.11
N LYS A 126 18.57 -8.00 11.82
CA LYS A 126 19.50 -7.85 12.95
C LYS A 126 19.29 -8.96 13.98
N GLY A 127 20.38 -9.40 14.62
CA GLY A 127 20.36 -10.52 15.57
C GLY A 127 19.28 -10.40 16.65
N ILE A 128 19.14 -9.21 17.25
CA ILE A 128 18.13 -8.95 18.30
C ILE A 128 16.68 -9.14 17.81
N LEU A 129 16.40 -8.88 16.53
CA LEU A 129 15.05 -8.97 15.98
C LEU A 129 14.64 -10.41 15.65
N ARG A 130 15.59 -11.36 15.59
CA ARG A 130 15.31 -12.76 15.24
C ARG A 130 14.46 -13.50 16.29
N HIS A 131 14.28 -12.92 17.48
CA HIS A 131 13.42 -13.47 18.53
C HIS A 131 11.94 -13.09 18.36
N PHE A 132 11.61 -12.22 17.41
CA PHE A 132 10.27 -11.62 17.24
C PHE A 132 9.57 -12.09 15.96
N GLU A 133 9.82 -13.32 15.53
CA GLU A 133 9.30 -13.86 14.27
C GLU A 133 7.77 -13.72 14.17
N LEU A 134 7.31 -13.25 13.02
CA LEU A 134 5.90 -13.01 12.72
C LEU A 134 5.38 -14.02 11.69
N GLU A 135 4.18 -14.53 11.93
CA GLU A 135 3.47 -15.35 10.98
C GLU A 135 2.89 -14.48 9.84
N PRO A 136 3.10 -14.84 8.56
CA PRO A 136 2.51 -14.13 7.45
C PRO A 136 0.99 -14.39 7.39
N VAL A 137 0.21 -13.38 7.03
CA VAL A 137 -1.23 -13.51 6.85
C VAL A 137 -1.54 -13.92 5.42
N THR A 138 -2.23 -15.04 5.26
CA THR A 138 -2.70 -15.54 3.96
C THR A 138 -4.17 -15.95 4.05
N PRO A 139 -5.05 -15.47 3.15
CA PRO A 139 -4.77 -14.47 2.12
C PRO A 139 -4.55 -13.07 2.71
N SER A 140 -3.80 -12.22 2.02
CA SER A 140 -3.64 -10.81 2.41
C SER A 140 -4.98 -10.09 2.30
N GLN A 141 -5.39 -9.44 3.39
CA GLN A 141 -6.62 -8.66 3.41
C GLN A 141 -6.49 -7.41 2.56
N VAL A 142 -5.33 -6.76 2.59
CA VAL A 142 -5.10 -5.56 1.79
C VAL A 142 -5.16 -5.89 0.29
N ASP A 143 -4.59 -7.03 -0.09
CA ASP A 143 -4.68 -7.53 -1.46
C ASP A 143 -6.13 -7.77 -1.90
N ILE A 144 -6.93 -8.42 -1.06
CA ILE A 144 -8.36 -8.67 -1.32
C ILE A 144 -9.11 -7.36 -1.52
N VAL A 145 -8.96 -6.40 -0.61
CA VAL A 145 -9.67 -5.11 -0.69
C VAL A 145 -9.25 -4.33 -1.92
N CYS A 146 -7.94 -4.20 -2.14
CA CYS A 146 -7.42 -3.37 -3.23
C CYS A 146 -7.64 -3.99 -4.61
N LYS A 147 -7.64 -5.32 -4.76
CA LYS A 147 -7.95 -5.97 -6.05
C LYS A 147 -9.45 -6.03 -6.34
N ASN A 148 -10.30 -6.18 -5.32
CA ASN A 148 -11.76 -6.20 -5.52
C ASN A 148 -12.31 -4.85 -5.99
N ARG A 149 -11.65 -3.74 -5.64
CA ARG A 149 -12.02 -2.39 -6.09
C ARG A 149 -11.59 -2.05 -7.52
N VAL A 150 -10.59 -2.74 -8.07
CA VAL A 150 -10.14 -2.56 -9.46
C VAL A 150 -11.08 -3.26 -10.47
N LYS A 151 -11.93 -4.18 -10.00
CA LYS A 151 -12.85 -4.97 -10.85
C LYS A 151 -14.29 -4.43 -10.90
N GLN A 152 -14.57 -3.32 -10.22
CA GLN A 152 -15.87 -2.63 -10.26
C GLN A 152 -15.81 -1.42 -11.18
#